data_AF-A0A090ANB4-F1
#
_entry.id   AF-A0A090ANB4-F1
#
_cell.length_a   1.000
_cell.length_b   1.000
_cell.length_c   1.000
_cell.angle_alpha   90.00
_cell.angle_beta   90.00
_cell.angle_gamma   90.00
#
_symmetry.space_group_name_H-M   'P 1'
#
loop_
_entity.id
_entity.type
_entity.pdbx_description
1 polymer ?
#
loop_
_entity_poly.entity_id
_entity_poly.type
_entity_poly.pdbx_seq_one_letter_code
_entity_poly.pdbx_strand_id
1 'polypeptide(L)'
;MLALCPTMAVTSTATHGLGMGLATMAVLTISNLLISAVRHWVSPEVRIPVYIVFIATVGILEAVVDGLMIGFGFTLALVTIGAVREILGSGTLFTEAHLLLGEMFAFLEITLIPEYKGFLLMLLPPGGFLTLGFLLAGKRVLETRLSTIVTVPQPLSV
;
A
#
# COMPACT_ATOMS: atom_id res chain seq x y z
N MET A 1 7.20 3.95 10.69
CA MET A 1 8.47 3.61 10.00
C MET A 1 8.63 2.12 9.65
N LEU A 2 7.74 1.21 10.10
CA LEU A 2 7.88 -0.24 9.89
C LEU A 2 7.89 -0.71 8.42
N ALA A 3 7.40 0.10 7.46
CA ALA A 3 7.33 -0.28 6.04
C ALA A 3 8.33 0.43 5.10
N LEU A 4 9.21 1.31 5.61
CA LEU A 4 10.05 2.15 4.74
C LEU A 4 11.07 1.36 3.91
N CYS A 5 11.68 0.33 4.50
CA CYS A 5 12.68 -0.50 3.81
C CYS A 5 12.11 -1.23 2.58
N PRO A 6 11.00 -1.98 2.68
CA PRO A 6 10.41 -2.63 1.50
C PRO A 6 9.86 -1.61 0.49
N THR A 7 9.25 -0.50 0.95
CA THR A 7 8.70 0.50 0.03
C THR A 7 9.79 1.16 -0.82
N MET A 8 10.97 1.44 -0.27
CA MET A 8 12.05 2.10 -1.00
C MET A 8 12.71 1.17 -2.02
N ALA A 9 12.79 -0.13 -1.70
CA ALA A 9 13.36 -1.15 -2.56
C ALA A 9 12.48 -1.47 -3.77
N VAL A 10 11.16 -1.36 -3.63
CA VAL A 10 10.19 -1.90 -4.61
C VAL A 10 9.46 -0.80 -5.41
N THR A 11 9.56 0.46 -5.01
CA THR A 11 8.95 1.59 -5.75
C THR A 11 9.77 2.06 -6.96
N SER A 12 10.79 1.32 -7.41
CA SER A 12 11.51 1.65 -8.64
C SER A 12 10.64 1.52 -9.89
N THR A 13 9.67 0.61 -9.89
CA THR A 13 8.70 0.38 -10.97
C THR A 13 7.32 0.05 -10.39
N ALA A 14 6.26 0.41 -11.11
CA ALA A 14 4.88 0.17 -10.66
C ALA A 14 4.53 -1.33 -10.58
N THR A 15 5.12 -2.15 -11.46
CA THR A 15 4.89 -3.60 -11.56
C THR A 15 5.41 -4.35 -10.34
N HIS A 16 6.63 -4.06 -9.90
CA HIS A 16 7.19 -4.62 -8.68
C HIS A 16 6.39 -4.22 -7.44
N GLY A 17 5.94 -2.95 -7.38
CA GLY A 17 5.05 -2.44 -6.34
C GLY A 17 3.73 -3.20 -6.26
N LEU A 18 3.12 -3.49 -7.41
CA LEU A 18 1.89 -4.27 -7.52
C LEU A 18 2.08 -5.70 -7.01
N GLY A 19 3.16 -6.38 -7.41
CA GLY A 19 3.46 -7.74 -6.97
C GLY A 19 3.66 -7.86 -5.45
N MET A 20 4.43 -6.95 -4.86
CA MET A 20 4.61 -6.89 -3.40
C MET A 20 3.30 -6.56 -2.68
N GLY A 21 2.51 -5.61 -3.21
CA GLY A 21 1.21 -5.24 -2.66
C GLY A 21 0.25 -6.42 -2.58
N LEU A 22 0.08 -7.16 -3.68
CA LEU A 22 -0.76 -8.35 -3.72
C LEU A 22 -0.27 -9.45 -2.76
N ALA A 23 1.04 -9.67 -2.69
CA ALA A 23 1.63 -10.63 -1.76
C ALA A 23 1.35 -10.25 -0.30
N THR A 24 1.57 -8.99 0.09
CA THR A 24 1.30 -8.52 1.46
C THR A 24 -0.19 -8.53 1.80
N MET A 25 -1.07 -8.22 0.86
CA MET A 25 -2.52 -8.33 1.04
C MET A 25 -2.93 -9.78 1.32
N ALA A 26 -2.40 -10.74 0.55
CA ALA A 26 -2.66 -12.16 0.79
C ALA A 26 -2.15 -12.59 2.18
N VAL A 27 -0.92 -12.20 2.55
CA VAL A 27 -0.33 -12.52 3.86
C VAL A 27 -1.17 -11.94 5.01
N LEU A 28 -1.55 -10.67 4.94
CA LEU A 28 -2.36 -10.01 5.98
C LEU A 28 -3.74 -10.66 6.12
N THR A 29 -4.39 -10.96 5.00
CA THR A 29 -5.71 -11.62 5.00
C THR A 29 -5.61 -13.02 5.60
N ILE A 30 -4.58 -13.79 5.23
CA ILE A 30 -4.35 -15.14 5.76
C ILE A 30 -3.99 -15.09 7.25
N SER A 31 -3.13 -14.16 7.69
CA SER A 31 -2.79 -14.00 9.11
C SER A 31 -4.02 -13.66 9.95
N ASN A 32 -4.83 -12.70 9.51
CA ASN A 32 -6.06 -12.33 10.21
C ASN A 32 -7.07 -13.48 10.26
N LEU A 33 -7.19 -14.26 9.18
CA LEU A 33 -8.04 -15.45 9.12
C LEU A 33 -7.54 -16.59 10.03
N LEU A 34 -6.23 -16.86 10.02
CA LEU A 34 -5.61 -17.88 10.89
C LEU A 34 -5.75 -17.52 12.37
N ILE A 35 -5.52 -16.25 12.74
CA ILE A 35 -5.71 -15.76 14.11
C ILE A 35 -7.17 -15.97 14.55
N SER A 36 -8.13 -15.67 13.66
CA SER A 36 -9.55 -15.90 13.94
C SER A 36 -9.94 -17.38 14.06
N ALA A 37 -9.17 -18.31 13.50
CA ALA A 37 -9.42 -19.75 13.58
C ALA A 37 -8.78 -20.41 14.82
N VAL A 38 -7.57 -19.99 15.20
CA VAL A 38 -6.80 -20.57 16.32
C VAL A 38 -7.33 -20.15 17.70
N ARG A 39 -8.13 -19.07 17.78
CA ARG A 39 -8.71 -18.55 19.04
C ARG A 39 -9.50 -19.56 19.88
N HIS A 40 -9.98 -20.66 19.29
CA HIS A 40 -10.78 -21.67 20.00
C HIS A 40 -9.94 -22.51 21.01
N TRP A 41 -8.61 -22.46 20.92
CA TRP A 41 -7.71 -23.30 21.73
C TRP A 41 -7.11 -22.61 22.96
N VAL A 42 -7.58 -21.41 23.34
CA VAL A 42 -6.94 -20.59 24.39
C VAL A 42 -7.69 -20.67 25.73
N SER A 43 -7.00 -21.15 26.77
CA SER A 43 -7.52 -21.35 28.14
C SER A 43 -7.88 -20.04 28.88
N PRO A 44 -8.80 -20.09 29.86
CA PRO A 44 -9.44 -18.92 30.51
C PRO A 44 -8.64 -18.13 31.56
N GLU A 45 -7.33 -18.30 31.73
CA GLU A 45 -6.49 -17.48 32.65
C GLU A 45 -6.24 -16.03 32.13
N VAL A 46 -7.01 -15.61 31.13
CA VAL A 46 -6.63 -14.76 30.01
C VAL A 46 -7.61 -13.59 29.90
N ARG A 47 -7.74 -12.74 30.93
CA ARG A 47 -8.75 -11.67 30.94
C ARG A 47 -8.44 -10.55 29.92
N ILE A 48 -7.16 -10.17 29.75
CA ILE A 48 -6.75 -9.17 28.75
C ILE A 48 -6.92 -9.71 27.32
N PRO A 49 -6.48 -10.93 27.00
CA PRO A 49 -6.66 -11.45 25.65
C PRO A 49 -8.09 -11.89 25.38
N VAL A 50 -8.91 -12.23 26.39
CA VAL A 50 -10.37 -12.42 26.21
C VAL A 50 -11.03 -11.15 25.70
N TYR A 51 -10.70 -9.95 26.19
CA TYR A 51 -11.27 -8.70 25.64
C TYR A 51 -10.84 -8.44 24.19
N ILE A 52 -9.55 -8.61 23.87
CA ILE A 52 -9.03 -8.50 22.50
C ILE A 52 -9.70 -9.52 21.57
N VAL A 53 -9.86 -10.75 22.05
CA VAL A 53 -10.49 -11.85 21.33
C VAL A 53 -12.00 -11.60 21.19
N PHE A 54 -12.66 -11.00 22.18
CA PHE A 54 -14.07 -10.60 22.12
C PHE A 54 -14.31 -9.57 21.00
N ILE A 55 -13.46 -8.54 20.92
CA ILE A 55 -13.46 -7.55 19.85
C ILE A 55 -13.17 -8.22 18.50
N ALA A 56 -12.20 -9.13 18.44
CA ALA A 56 -11.89 -9.89 17.23
C ALA A 56 -12.94 -10.96 16.85
N THR A 57 -13.96 -11.22 17.68
CA THR A 57 -15.03 -12.22 17.38
C THR A 57 -16.14 -11.67 16.54
N VAL A 58 -16.26 -10.34 16.47
CA VAL A 58 -17.44 -9.70 15.91
C VAL A 58 -17.63 -10.08 14.43
N GLY A 59 -16.57 -10.55 13.75
CA GLY A 59 -16.70 -11.52 12.68
C GLY A 59 -15.39 -11.89 11.97
N ILE A 60 -15.29 -13.13 11.51
CA ILE A 60 -14.27 -13.55 10.52
C ILE A 60 -14.30 -12.61 9.30
N LEU A 61 -15.50 -12.17 8.92
CA LEU A 61 -15.70 -11.22 7.83
C LEU A 61 -15.01 -9.88 8.10
N GLU A 62 -15.05 -9.38 9.33
CA GLU A 62 -14.43 -8.10 9.71
C GLU A 62 -12.91 -8.20 9.69
N ALA A 63 -12.35 -9.32 10.15
CA ALA A 63 -10.91 -9.59 10.11
C ALA A 63 -10.37 -9.71 8.67
N VAL A 64 -11.15 -10.34 7.79
CA VAL A 64 -10.85 -10.44 6.35
C VAL A 64 -10.97 -9.08 5.67
N VAL A 65 -12.04 -8.32 5.94
CA VAL A 65 -12.24 -6.98 5.37
C VAL A 65 -11.15 -6.02 5.83
N ASP A 66 -10.74 -6.07 7.10
CA ASP A 66 -9.64 -5.26 7.62
C ASP A 66 -8.31 -5.60 6.94
N GLY A 67 -7.97 -6.89 6.86
CA GLY A 67 -6.74 -7.34 6.18
C GLY A 67 -6.72 -6.97 4.69
N LEU A 68 -7.87 -7.10 4.02
CA LEU A 68 -8.04 -6.72 2.63
C LEU A 68 -7.92 -5.21 2.44
N MET A 69 -8.56 -4.40 3.28
CA MET A 69 -8.57 -2.94 3.15
C MET A 69 -7.20 -2.33 3.42
N ILE A 70 -6.47 -2.85 4.42
CA ILE A 70 -5.09 -2.46 4.69
C ILE A 70 -4.18 -2.87 3.52
N GLY A 71 -4.28 -4.11 3.05
CA GLY A 71 -3.46 -4.61 1.94
C GLY A 71 -3.73 -3.88 0.63
N PHE A 72 -4.99 -3.58 0.33
CA PHE A 72 -5.40 -2.84 -0.85
C PHE A 72 -4.89 -1.39 -0.82
N GLY A 73 -5.03 -0.70 0.33
CA GLY A 73 -4.51 0.65 0.50
C GLY A 73 -2.99 0.71 0.36
N PHE A 74 -2.28 -0.28 0.91
CA PHE A 74 -0.83 -0.40 0.75
C PHE A 74 -0.43 -0.65 -0.71
N THR A 75 -1.13 -1.54 -1.41
CA THR A 75 -0.89 -1.84 -2.83
C THR A 75 -1.08 -0.59 -3.68
N LEU A 76 -2.18 0.13 -3.48
CA LEU A 76 -2.47 1.36 -4.22
C LEU A 76 -1.41 2.44 -3.96
N ALA A 77 -0.95 2.57 -2.71
CA ALA A 77 0.13 3.49 -2.37
C ALA A 77 1.45 3.12 -3.07
N LEU A 78 1.84 1.84 -3.10
CA LEU A 78 3.03 1.38 -3.80
C LEU A 78 2.95 1.59 -5.31
N VAL A 79 1.81 1.26 -5.92
CA VAL A 79 1.57 1.41 -7.36
C VAL A 79 1.60 2.89 -7.76
N THR A 80 0.97 3.76 -6.98
CA THR A 80 0.98 5.21 -7.27
C THR A 80 2.38 5.80 -7.13
N ILE A 81 3.14 5.46 -6.10
CA ILE A 81 4.52 5.93 -5.94
C ILE A 81 5.42 5.37 -7.04
N GLY A 82 5.31 4.07 -7.34
CA GLY A 82 6.06 3.41 -8.41
C GLY A 82 5.77 4.01 -9.78
N ALA A 83 4.50 4.24 -10.12
CA ALA A 83 4.09 4.85 -11.38
C ALA A 83 4.63 6.28 -11.53
N VAL A 84 4.57 7.10 -10.48
CA VAL A 84 5.14 8.46 -10.52
C VAL A 84 6.67 8.41 -10.73
N ARG A 85 7.37 7.48 -10.08
CA ARG A 85 8.82 7.30 -10.24
C ARG A 85 9.20 6.79 -11.62
N GLU A 86 8.38 5.94 -12.22
CA GLU A 86 8.58 5.37 -13.53
C GLU A 86 8.33 6.39 -14.65
N ILE A 87 7.23 7.15 -14.57
CA ILE A 87 6.91 8.22 -15.52
C ILE A 87 7.98 9.30 -15.53
N LEU A 88 8.45 9.73 -14.35
CA LEU A 88 9.48 10.78 -14.22
C LEU A 88 10.90 10.25 -14.46
N GLY A 89 11.12 8.96 -14.24
CA GLY A 89 12.41 8.29 -14.32
C GLY A 89 12.75 7.79 -15.72
N SER A 90 11.88 6.99 -16.34
CA SER A 90 12.09 6.33 -17.63
C SER A 90 11.10 6.74 -18.72
N GLY A 91 10.01 7.46 -18.38
CA GLY A 91 8.99 7.85 -19.35
C GLY A 91 8.09 6.69 -19.81
N THR A 92 8.08 5.60 -19.05
CA THR A 92 7.32 4.38 -19.30
C THR A 92 6.30 4.14 -18.18
N LEU A 93 5.25 3.37 -18.49
CA LEU A 93 4.23 2.96 -17.53
C LEU A 93 4.10 1.42 -17.58
N PHE A 94 4.30 0.77 -16.44
CA PHE A 94 4.27 -0.69 -16.24
C PHE A 94 5.38 -1.47 -16.97
N THR A 95 6.60 -0.96 -16.94
CA THR A 95 7.82 -1.65 -17.39
C THR A 95 7.93 -3.02 -16.70
N GLU A 96 8.34 -4.03 -17.46
CA GLU A 96 8.45 -5.43 -17.01
C GLU A 96 7.12 -6.11 -16.61
N ALA A 97 5.94 -5.60 -17.02
CA ALA A 97 4.66 -6.26 -16.76
C ALA A 97 4.60 -7.72 -17.27
N HIS A 98 5.33 -8.03 -18.34
CA HIS A 98 5.43 -9.38 -18.90
C HIS A 98 6.03 -10.41 -17.92
N LEU A 99 6.89 -10.00 -16.98
CA LEU A 99 7.49 -10.89 -15.98
C LEU A 99 6.49 -11.33 -14.91
N LEU A 100 5.44 -10.53 -14.67
CA LEU A 100 4.45 -10.75 -13.63
C LEU A 100 3.12 -11.30 -14.17
N LEU A 101 2.73 -10.92 -15.38
CA LEU A 101 1.43 -11.25 -15.98
C LEU A 101 1.54 -12.19 -17.20
N GLY A 102 2.76 -12.51 -17.65
CA GLY A 102 3.04 -13.34 -18.83
C GLY A 102 3.06 -12.54 -20.15
N GLU A 103 3.54 -13.17 -21.23
CA GLU A 103 3.71 -12.52 -22.56
C GLU A 103 2.43 -11.88 -23.11
N MET A 104 1.25 -12.38 -22.69
CA MET A 104 -0.06 -11.87 -23.09
C MET A 104 -0.34 -10.42 -22.66
N PHE A 105 0.39 -9.87 -21.68
CA PHE A 105 0.19 -8.52 -21.15
C PHE A 105 1.28 -7.52 -21.55
N ALA A 106 2.14 -7.85 -22.52
CA ALA A 106 3.12 -6.92 -23.08
C ALA A 106 2.48 -5.65 -23.70
N PHE A 107 1.18 -5.71 -24.02
CA PHE A 107 0.38 -4.57 -24.48
C PHE A 107 0.22 -3.44 -23.44
N LEU A 108 0.34 -3.76 -22.14
CA LEU A 108 0.15 -2.76 -21.07
C LEU A 108 1.38 -1.84 -20.89
N GLU A 109 2.50 -2.16 -21.53
CA GLU A 109 3.73 -1.37 -21.51
C GLU A 109 3.55 -0.13 -22.40
N ILE A 110 3.10 0.96 -21.79
CA ILE A 110 2.90 2.24 -22.47
C ILE A 110 4.22 2.99 -22.49
N THR A 111 4.81 3.05 -23.69
CA THR A 111 6.01 3.84 -23.98
C THR A 111 5.58 5.24 -24.42
N LEU A 112 5.71 6.21 -23.53
CA LEU A 112 5.17 7.56 -23.76
C LEU A 112 6.13 8.44 -24.58
N ILE A 113 7.45 8.18 -24.54
CA ILE A 113 8.47 8.97 -25.23
C ILE A 113 9.64 8.05 -25.66
N PRO A 114 9.88 7.81 -26.96
CA PRO A 114 11.13 7.22 -27.41
C PRO A 114 12.25 8.25 -27.20
N GLU A 115 13.35 7.85 -26.56
CA GLU A 115 14.54 8.69 -26.28
C GLU A 115 14.45 9.72 -25.14
N TYR A 116 13.78 9.38 -24.02
CA TYR A 116 14.00 10.12 -22.78
C TYR A 116 15.30 9.66 -22.10
N LYS A 117 16.30 10.56 -21.99
CA LYS A 117 17.45 10.35 -21.09
C LYS A 117 16.95 10.47 -19.66
N GLY A 118 16.42 9.35 -19.16
CA GLY A 118 15.76 9.25 -17.86
C GLY A 118 16.46 10.02 -16.74
N PHE A 119 15.67 10.67 -15.87
CA PHE A 119 16.23 11.38 -14.72
C PHE A 119 16.74 10.35 -13.70
N LEU A 120 18.04 10.00 -13.79
CA LEU A 120 18.68 8.96 -12.97
C LEU A 120 18.39 9.11 -11.47
N LEU A 121 18.29 10.34 -10.98
CA LEU A 121 18.05 10.62 -9.57
C LEU A 121 16.65 10.16 -9.09
N MET A 122 15.67 10.00 -10.00
CA MET A 122 14.35 9.45 -9.68
C MET A 122 14.36 7.92 -9.51
N LEU A 123 15.17 7.23 -10.32
CA LEU A 123 15.35 5.78 -10.22
C LEU A 123 16.11 5.38 -8.96
N LEU A 124 17.07 6.20 -8.52
CA LEU A 124 17.85 5.95 -7.31
C LEU A 124 17.02 6.13 -6.01
N PRO A 125 17.39 5.51 -4.87
CA PRO A 125 16.72 5.68 -3.57
C PRO A 125 16.34 7.13 -3.17
N PRO A 126 17.17 8.18 -3.38
CA PRO A 126 16.76 9.58 -3.15
C PRO A 126 15.45 9.98 -3.85
N GLY A 127 15.16 9.48 -5.05
CA GLY A 127 13.91 9.76 -5.76
C GLY A 127 12.67 9.29 -5.00
N GLY A 128 12.76 8.14 -4.32
CA GLY A 128 11.67 7.60 -3.50
C GLY A 128 11.26 8.54 -2.36
N PHE A 129 12.25 9.13 -1.67
CA PHE A 129 11.99 10.09 -0.60
C PHE A 129 11.41 11.41 -1.12
N LEU A 130 11.87 11.89 -2.28
CA LEU A 130 11.30 13.09 -2.91
C LEU A 130 9.84 12.86 -3.29
N THR A 131 9.54 11.72 -3.93
CA THR A 131 8.17 11.36 -4.33
C THR A 131 7.25 11.24 -3.11
N LEU A 132 7.71 10.54 -2.06
CA LEU A 132 6.98 10.43 -0.80
C LEU A 132 6.78 11.80 -0.13
N GLY A 133 7.79 12.66 -0.15
CA GLY A 133 7.71 14.02 0.39
C GLY A 133 6.65 14.87 -0.32
N PHE A 134 6.65 14.87 -1.67
CA PHE A 134 5.63 15.57 -2.45
C PHE A 134 4.23 14.98 -2.26
N LEU A 135 4.11 13.65 -2.21
CA LEU A 135 2.83 12.98 -2.00
C LEU A 135 2.26 13.29 -0.60
N LEU A 136 3.07 13.26 0.45
CA LEU A 136 2.66 13.64 1.80
C LEU A 136 2.35 15.13 1.93
N ALA A 137 3.12 16.00 1.26
CA ALA A 137 2.82 17.43 1.20
C ALA A 137 1.47 17.67 0.49
N GLY A 138 1.24 17.01 -0.64
CA GLY A 138 -0.02 17.03 -1.36
C GLY A 138 -1.19 16.52 -0.52
N LYS A 139 -1.02 15.37 0.16
CA LYS A 139 -2.03 14.82 1.08
C LYS A 139 -2.34 15.80 2.20
N ARG A 140 -1.32 16.40 2.83
CA ARG A 140 -1.49 17.39 3.91
C ARG A 140 -2.26 18.61 3.42
N VAL A 141 -1.94 19.11 2.22
CA VAL A 141 -2.67 20.22 1.60
C VAL A 141 -4.11 19.82 1.32
N LEU A 142 -4.34 18.63 0.74
CA LEU A 142 -5.68 18.13 0.45
C LEU A 142 -6.49 17.93 1.72
N GLU A 143 -5.93 17.32 2.77
CA GLU A 143 -6.57 17.17 4.09
C GLU A 143 -6.91 18.53 4.70
N THR A 144 -6.03 19.53 4.57
CA THR A 144 -6.28 20.89 5.06
C THR A 144 -7.43 21.55 4.29
N ARG A 145 -7.59 21.27 2.99
CA ARG A 145 -8.71 21.78 2.18
C ARG A 145 -10.00 20.99 2.44
N LEU A 146 -9.91 19.68 2.59
CA LEU A 146 -11.05 18.78 2.83
C LEU A 146 -11.63 19.02 4.23
N SER A 147 -10.80 19.25 5.25
CA SER A 147 -11.24 19.61 6.60
C SER A 147 -11.92 20.98 6.67
N THR A 148 -11.66 21.86 5.70
CA THR A 148 -12.37 23.15 5.58
C THR A 148 -13.76 22.97 4.94
N ILE A 149 -13.98 21.93 4.13
CA ILE A 149 -15.25 21.64 3.43
C ILE A 149 -16.14 20.68 4.24
N VAL A 150 -15.54 19.70 4.91
CA VAL A 150 -16.22 18.77 5.81
C VAL A 150 -16.19 19.36 7.21
N THR A 151 -17.15 20.23 7.55
CA THR A 151 -17.49 20.55 8.94
C THR A 151 -18.06 19.30 9.62
N VAL A 152 -17.19 18.36 9.98
CA VAL A 152 -17.47 17.42 11.05
C VAL A 152 -17.44 18.24 12.35
N PRO A 153 -18.50 18.21 13.19
CA PRO A 153 -18.41 18.73 14.54
C PRO A 153 -17.22 18.06 15.21
N GLN A 154 -16.18 18.85 15.50
CA GLN A 154 -15.06 18.43 16.34
C GLN A 154 -15.67 17.82 17.62
N PRO A 155 -15.43 16.55 17.96
CA PRO A 155 -15.73 16.09 19.30
C PRO A 155 -14.84 16.91 20.24
N LEU A 156 -15.52 17.77 20.99
CA LEU A 156 -15.02 18.60 22.06
C LEU A 156 -14.34 17.69 23.10
N SER A 157 -13.10 18.03 23.48
CA SER A 157 -12.44 17.71 24.77
C SER A 157 -12.07 16.22 24.99
N VAL A 158 -11.00 15.82 25.69
CA VAL A 158 -10.05 16.39 26.66
C VAL A 158 -8.71 15.68 26.47
#